data_AF-A0A963HLX4-F1
#
_entry.id   AF-A0A963HLX4-F1
#
_cell.length_a   1.000
_cell.length_b   1.000
_cell.length_c   1.000
_cell.angle_alpha   90.00
_cell.angle_beta   90.00
_cell.angle_gamma   90.00
#
_symmetry.space_group_name_H-M   'P 1'
#
loop_
_entity.id
_entity.type
_entity.pdbx_description
1 polymer ?
#
loop_
_entity_poly.entity_id
_entity_poly.type
_entity_poly.pdbx_seq_one_letter_code
_entity_poly.pdbx_strand_id
1 'polypeptide(L)'
;MTKYNTENERIKRKYFAYLKEAMRNSEATIDAAAKALARFEYHTKHKAFKAFHYEQAIAFKKQLAEQKAQQSGEKLSKATLHATLTQLKRFFQWLAWQPGYKSRIQYSDAEYFNLSDKDTRIATAQREQKSPTLEQIRYVIMKMPVSTDIERRNRALIAFTL
;
A
#
# COMPACT_ATOMS: atom_id res chain seq x y z
N MET A 1 -8.66 21.86 -12.03
CA MET A 1 -9.14 20.47 -12.16
C MET A 1 -8.11 19.68 -12.94
N THR A 2 -7.31 18.83 -12.29
CA THR A 2 -6.42 17.90 -13.00
C THR A 2 -7.29 16.92 -13.78
N LYS A 3 -7.30 17.05 -15.10
CA LYS A 3 -8.08 16.20 -16.00
C LYS A 3 -7.50 14.79 -15.92
N TYR A 4 -8.21 13.86 -15.27
CA TYR A 4 -7.83 12.45 -15.26
C TYR A 4 -7.57 11.95 -16.68
N ASN A 5 -6.56 11.12 -16.85
CA ASN A 5 -6.25 10.54 -18.14
C ASN A 5 -7.19 9.37 -18.43
N THR A 6 -8.05 9.51 -19.44
CA THR A 6 -9.06 8.51 -19.79
C THR A 6 -8.46 7.17 -20.20
N GLU A 7 -7.27 7.16 -20.80
CA GLU A 7 -6.54 5.95 -21.14
C GLU A 7 -6.06 5.22 -19.88
N ASN A 8 -5.52 5.97 -18.90
CA ASN A 8 -5.10 5.41 -17.62
C ASN A 8 -6.30 4.78 -16.88
N GLU A 9 -7.45 5.45 -16.85
CA GLU A 9 -8.64 4.89 -16.19
C GLU A 9 -9.11 3.58 -16.84
N ARG A 10 -9.09 3.50 -18.18
CA ARG A 10 -9.45 2.28 -18.92
C ARG A 10 -8.52 1.12 -18.59
N ILE A 11 -7.21 1.35 -18.58
CA ILE A 11 -6.25 0.28 -18.31
C ILE A 11 -6.21 -0.12 -16.83
N LYS A 12 -6.43 0.82 -15.89
CA LYS A 12 -6.63 0.50 -14.47
C LYS A 12 -7.81 -0.43 -14.25
N ARG A 13 -8.96 -0.16 -14.89
CA ARG A 13 -10.14 -1.06 -14.79
C ARG A 13 -9.83 -2.47 -15.25
N LYS A 14 -9.10 -2.63 -16.36
CA LYS A 14 -8.65 -3.95 -16.85
C LYS A 14 -7.73 -4.63 -15.84
N TYR A 15 -6.79 -3.88 -15.26
CA TYR A 15 -5.88 -4.40 -14.25
C TYR A 15 -6.62 -4.84 -12.98
N PHE A 16 -7.59 -4.06 -12.50
CA PHE A 16 -8.37 -4.42 -11.31
C PHE A 16 -9.23 -5.67 -11.54
N ALA A 17 -9.83 -5.80 -12.73
CA ALA A 17 -10.53 -7.02 -13.12
C ALA A 17 -9.57 -8.22 -13.17
N TYR A 18 -8.35 -8.05 -13.70
CA TYR A 18 -7.31 -9.08 -13.68
C TYR A 18 -6.91 -9.48 -12.26
N LEU A 19 -6.71 -8.51 -11.35
CA LEU A 19 -6.39 -8.79 -9.95
C LEU A 19 -7.52 -9.54 -9.25
N LYS A 20 -8.78 -9.19 -9.53
CA LYS A 20 -9.95 -9.83 -8.93
C LYS A 20 -10.15 -11.25 -9.45
N GLU A 21 -10.26 -11.41 -10.77
CA GLU A 21 -10.72 -12.65 -11.38
C GLU A 21 -9.58 -13.64 -11.65
N ALA A 22 -8.45 -13.17 -12.17
CA ALA A 22 -7.33 -14.05 -12.53
C ALA A 22 -6.42 -14.33 -11.33
N MET A 23 -6.07 -13.28 -10.56
CA MET A 23 -5.20 -13.43 -9.39
C MET A 23 -5.97 -13.81 -8.11
N ARG A 24 -7.30 -13.76 -8.13
CA ARG A 24 -8.17 -14.09 -6.98
C ARG A 24 -7.84 -13.29 -5.73
N ASN A 25 -7.37 -12.05 -5.92
CA ASN A 25 -7.00 -11.20 -4.80
C ASN A 25 -8.23 -10.67 -4.08
N SER A 26 -8.08 -10.44 -2.78
CA SER A 26 -9.10 -9.76 -1.96
C SER A 26 -9.29 -8.30 -2.40
N GLU A 27 -10.48 -7.74 -2.11
CA GLU A 27 -10.78 -6.32 -2.37
C GLU A 27 -9.76 -5.39 -1.73
N ALA A 28 -9.34 -5.67 -0.49
CA ALA A 28 -8.29 -4.91 0.19
C ALA A 28 -6.96 -4.84 -0.58
N THR A 29 -6.60 -5.92 -1.30
CA THR A 29 -5.39 -5.94 -2.13
C THR A 29 -5.56 -5.10 -3.39
N ILE A 30 -6.75 -5.12 -3.99
CA ILE A 30 -7.11 -4.30 -5.15
C ILE A 30 -7.09 -2.81 -4.75
N ASP A 31 -7.65 -2.47 -3.59
CA ASP A 31 -7.63 -1.11 -3.04
C ASP A 31 -6.21 -0.62 -2.76
N ALA A 32 -5.33 -1.49 -2.25
CA ALA A 32 -3.93 -1.17 -2.07
C ALA A 32 -3.24 -0.85 -3.41
N ALA A 33 -3.55 -1.61 -4.47
CA ALA A 33 -3.05 -1.33 -5.81
C ALA A 33 -3.61 -0.02 -6.37
N ALA A 34 -4.91 0.22 -6.24
CA ALA A 34 -5.57 1.46 -6.66
C ALA A 34 -4.98 2.69 -5.95
N LYS A 35 -4.76 2.60 -4.64
CA LYS A 35 -4.13 3.65 -3.83
C LYS A 35 -2.70 3.92 -4.27
N ALA A 36 -1.92 2.89 -4.56
CA ALA A 36 -0.55 3.05 -5.06
C ALA A 36 -0.52 3.74 -6.43
N LEU A 37 -1.39 3.33 -7.35
CA LEU A 37 -1.52 3.93 -8.68
C LEU A 37 -1.96 5.38 -8.62
N ALA A 38 -2.96 5.71 -7.80
CA ALA A 38 -3.42 7.09 -7.62
C ALA A 38 -2.28 8.01 -7.12
N ARG A 39 -1.45 7.54 -6.18
CA ARG A 39 -0.26 8.28 -5.72
C ARG A 39 0.75 8.52 -6.83
N PHE A 40 1.01 7.50 -7.65
CA PHE A 40 1.94 7.61 -8.77
C PHE A 40 1.41 8.54 -9.87
N GLU A 41 0.12 8.49 -10.18
CA GLU A 41 -0.51 9.42 -11.12
C GLU A 41 -0.46 10.85 -10.62
N TYR A 42 -0.68 11.08 -9.33
CA TYR A 42 -0.53 12.42 -8.75
C TYR A 42 0.90 12.95 -8.92
N HIS A 43 1.92 12.12 -8.64
CA HIS A 43 3.33 12.48 -8.82
C HIS A 43 3.66 12.82 -10.28
N THR A 44 3.14 12.05 -11.23
CA THR A 44 3.38 12.24 -12.66
C THR A 44 2.42 13.25 -13.32
N LYS A 45 1.54 13.90 -12.55
CA LYS A 45 0.50 14.83 -13.04
C LYS A 45 -0.44 14.17 -14.06
N HIS A 46 -0.81 12.92 -13.83
CA HIS A 46 -1.69 12.10 -14.67
C HIS A 46 -1.19 11.94 -16.11
N LYS A 47 0.14 11.91 -16.31
CA LYS A 47 0.72 11.49 -17.60
C LYS A 47 0.25 10.08 -17.97
N ALA A 48 0.12 9.83 -19.28
CA ALA A 48 -0.26 8.51 -19.77
C ALA A 48 0.74 7.45 -19.31
N PHE A 49 0.28 6.29 -18.85
CA PHE A 49 1.20 5.20 -18.48
C PHE A 49 2.05 4.71 -19.66
N LYS A 50 1.60 4.95 -20.90
CA LYS A 50 2.39 4.69 -22.12
C LYS A 50 3.68 5.50 -22.21
N ALA A 51 3.78 6.60 -21.48
CA ALA A 51 4.97 7.45 -21.40
C ALA A 51 5.80 7.17 -20.14
N PHE A 52 5.62 5.98 -19.55
CA PHE A 52 6.42 5.53 -18.43
C PHE A 52 7.90 5.45 -18.82
N HIS A 53 8.75 5.96 -17.95
CA HIS A 53 10.20 5.88 -18.06
C HIS A 53 10.76 5.59 -16.66
N TYR A 54 11.82 4.79 -16.56
CA TYR A 54 12.35 4.33 -15.28
C TYR A 54 12.73 5.49 -14.32
N GLU A 55 13.14 6.64 -14.85
CA GLU A 55 13.43 7.84 -14.06
C GLU A 55 12.22 8.33 -13.25
N GLN A 56 10.99 8.14 -13.76
CA GLN A 56 9.77 8.46 -13.04
C GLN A 56 9.62 7.57 -11.80
N ALA A 57 10.01 6.28 -11.89
CA ALA A 57 10.03 5.38 -10.74
C ALA A 57 11.08 5.81 -9.70
N ILE A 58 12.28 6.22 -10.16
CA ILE A 58 13.34 6.73 -9.28
C ILE A 58 12.89 8.01 -8.56
N ALA A 59 12.34 8.98 -9.30
CA ALA A 59 11.86 10.25 -8.75
C ALA A 59 10.70 10.03 -7.76
N PHE A 60 9.76 9.16 -8.11
CA PHE A 60 8.65 8.80 -7.22
C PHE A 60 9.15 8.13 -5.94
N LYS A 61 10.11 7.21 -6.03
CA LYS A 61 10.70 6.54 -4.86
C LYS A 61 11.34 7.54 -3.88
N LYS A 62 12.10 8.51 -4.41
CA LYS A 62 12.71 9.59 -3.59
C LYS A 62 11.62 10.43 -2.90
N GLN A 63 10.64 10.91 -3.66
CA GLN A 63 9.55 11.74 -3.14
C GLN A 63 8.68 10.99 -2.12
N LEU A 64 8.41 9.71 -2.34
CA LEU A 64 7.62 8.88 -1.44
C LEU A 64 8.35 8.65 -0.10
N ALA A 65 9.68 8.50 -0.13
CA ALA A 65 10.49 8.34 1.09
C ALA A 65 10.53 9.61 1.95
N GLU A 66 10.33 10.79 1.36
CA GLU A 66 10.26 12.07 2.06
C GLU A 66 8.85 12.42 2.55
N GLN A 67 7.82 11.77 1.99
CA GLN A 67 6.43 12.03 2.32
C GLN A 67 6.12 11.64 3.77
N LYS A 68 5.43 12.55 4.47
CA LYS A 68 4.92 12.31 5.82
C LYS A 68 3.58 11.57 5.78
N ALA A 69 3.39 10.62 6.68
CA ALA A 69 2.13 9.95 6.91
C ALA A 69 1.13 10.93 7.53
N GLN A 70 -0.08 10.97 6.99
CA GLN A 70 -1.11 11.92 7.42
C GLN A 70 -1.55 11.73 8.88
N GLN A 71 -1.46 10.50 9.41
CA GLN A 71 -1.88 10.19 10.79
C GLN A 71 -0.79 10.47 11.83
N SER A 72 0.48 10.16 11.55
CA SER A 72 1.57 10.32 12.52
C SER A 72 2.39 11.59 12.33
N GLY A 73 2.34 12.22 11.17
CA GLY A 73 3.24 13.34 10.81
C GLY A 73 4.70 12.92 10.57
N GLU A 74 5.04 11.64 10.77
CA GLU A 74 6.36 11.07 10.53
C GLU A 74 6.52 10.59 9.09
N LYS A 75 7.75 10.34 8.64
CA LYS A 75 8.00 9.75 7.32
C LYS A 75 7.33 8.38 7.21
N LEU A 76 6.91 8.00 6.00
CA LEU A 76 6.36 6.68 5.73
C LEU A 76 7.34 5.57 6.19
N SER A 77 6.81 4.56 6.88
CA SER A 77 7.60 3.40 7.30
C SER A 77 8.14 2.64 6.07
N LYS A 78 9.28 1.96 6.25
CA LYS A 78 9.88 1.14 5.18
C LYS A 78 8.93 0.06 4.66
N ALA A 79 8.11 -0.54 5.54
CA ALA A 79 7.06 -1.49 5.17
C ALA A 79 6.02 -0.87 4.23
N THR A 80 5.54 0.34 4.53
CA THR A 80 4.56 1.05 3.69
C THR A 80 5.16 1.46 2.34
N LEU A 81 6.41 1.91 2.32
CA LEU A 81 7.14 2.20 1.08
C LEU A 81 7.24 0.95 0.21
N HIS A 82 7.71 -0.16 0.80
CA HIS A 82 7.88 -1.44 0.12
C HIS A 82 6.56 -1.96 -0.46
N ALA A 83 5.47 -1.94 0.33
CA ALA A 83 4.16 -2.36 -0.13
C ALA A 83 3.66 -1.51 -1.32
N THR A 84 3.81 -0.18 -1.23
CA THR A 84 3.38 0.75 -2.30
C THR A 84 4.17 0.50 -3.59
N LEU A 85 5.50 0.40 -3.49
CA LEU A 85 6.38 0.20 -4.64
C LEU A 85 6.19 -1.18 -5.27
N THR A 86 5.91 -2.21 -4.46
CA THR A 86 5.61 -3.56 -4.96
C THR A 86 4.33 -3.58 -5.79
N GLN A 87 3.28 -2.85 -5.38
CA GLN A 87 2.05 -2.74 -6.17
C GLN A 87 2.31 -2.06 -7.52
N LEU A 88 3.11 -0.99 -7.53
CA LEU A 88 3.49 -0.30 -8.77
C LEU A 88 4.34 -1.19 -9.68
N LYS A 89 5.34 -1.87 -9.12
CA LYS A 89 6.15 -2.85 -9.85
C LYS A 89 5.27 -3.89 -10.55
N ARG A 90 4.37 -4.55 -9.81
CA ARG A 90 3.46 -5.57 -10.35
C ARG A 90 2.58 -5.02 -11.47
N PHE A 91 2.05 -3.80 -11.29
CA PHE A 91 1.27 -3.14 -12.33
C PHE A 91 2.07 -2.90 -13.61
N PHE A 92 3.26 -2.30 -13.51
CA PHE A 92 4.08 -1.99 -14.69
C PHE A 92 4.65 -3.25 -15.35
N GLN A 93 4.98 -4.27 -14.56
CA GLN A 93 5.31 -5.60 -15.06
C GLN A 93 4.15 -6.17 -15.88
N TRP A 94 2.92 -6.19 -15.36
CA TRP A 94 1.73 -6.63 -16.11
C TRP A 94 1.46 -5.77 -17.34
N LEU A 95 1.64 -4.45 -17.22
CA LEU A 95 1.38 -3.48 -18.27
C LEU A 95 2.30 -3.71 -19.49
N ALA A 96 3.54 -4.12 -19.27
CA ALA A 96 4.50 -4.44 -20.33
C ALA A 96 4.03 -5.59 -21.25
N TRP A 97 3.05 -6.40 -20.84
CA TRP A 97 2.49 -7.48 -21.66
C TRP A 97 1.22 -7.07 -22.40
N GLN A 98 0.66 -5.90 -22.08
CA GLN A 98 -0.61 -5.48 -22.66
C GLN A 98 -0.42 -4.97 -24.09
N PRO A 99 -1.38 -5.28 -24.99
CA PRO A 99 -1.41 -4.72 -26.34
C PRO A 99 -1.34 -3.19 -26.31
N GLY A 100 -0.46 -2.60 -27.12
CA GLY A 100 -0.23 -1.15 -27.19
C GLY A 100 0.71 -0.58 -26.11
N TYR A 101 1.17 -1.39 -25.15
CA TYR A 101 2.17 -1.01 -24.13
C TYR A 101 3.48 -1.79 -24.28
N LYS A 102 3.43 -3.04 -24.76
CA LYS A 102 4.61 -3.91 -24.97
C LYS A 102 5.74 -3.28 -25.78
N SER A 103 5.44 -2.42 -26.76
CA SER A 103 6.46 -1.73 -27.58
C SER A 103 7.03 -0.48 -26.91
N ARG A 104 6.44 0.00 -25.81
CA ARG A 104 6.80 1.27 -25.16
C ARG A 104 7.36 1.09 -23.75
N ILE A 105 7.03 -0.02 -23.08
CA ILE A 105 7.42 -0.28 -21.70
C ILE A 105 8.17 -1.60 -21.67
N GLN A 106 9.42 -1.56 -21.18
CA GLN A 106 10.17 -2.78 -20.94
C GLN A 106 9.79 -3.36 -19.58
N TYR A 107 9.75 -4.69 -19.48
CA TYR A 107 9.49 -5.37 -18.23
C TYR A 107 10.52 -4.99 -17.14
N SER A 108 11.79 -4.85 -17.53
CA SER A 108 12.90 -4.46 -16.66
C SER A 108 12.75 -3.06 -16.06
N ASP A 109 12.07 -2.13 -16.73
CA ASP A 109 11.88 -0.76 -16.21
C ASP A 109 11.06 -0.76 -14.91
N ALA A 110 10.20 -1.76 -14.71
CA ALA A 110 9.44 -1.91 -13.47
C ALA A 110 10.33 -2.28 -12.27
N GLU A 111 11.54 -2.84 -12.48
CA GLU A 111 12.47 -3.17 -11.40
C GLU A 111 13.03 -1.91 -10.72
N TYR A 112 12.96 -0.74 -11.34
CA TYR A 112 13.40 0.53 -10.71
C TYR A 112 12.54 0.94 -9.51
N PHE A 113 11.36 0.36 -9.34
CA PHE A 113 10.55 0.48 -8.13
C PHE A 113 11.15 -0.27 -6.92
N ASN A 114 12.10 -1.19 -7.11
CA ASN A 114 12.71 -1.91 -5.99
C ASN A 114 13.38 -0.95 -4.99
N LEU A 115 13.20 -1.24 -3.70
CA LEU A 115 14.00 -0.63 -2.64
C LEU A 115 15.40 -1.27 -2.60
N SER A 116 16.33 -0.67 -1.86
CA SER A 116 17.60 -1.34 -1.58
C SER A 116 17.38 -2.64 -0.80
N ASP A 117 18.29 -3.60 -0.93
CA ASP A 117 18.18 -4.86 -0.18
C ASP A 117 18.13 -4.63 1.34
N LYS A 118 18.89 -3.64 1.83
CA LYS A 118 18.85 -3.21 3.22
C LYS A 118 17.45 -2.74 3.63
N ASP A 119 16.84 -1.86 2.85
CA ASP A 119 15.51 -1.33 3.14
C ASP A 119 14.43 -2.39 3.01
N THR A 120 14.58 -3.32 2.06
CA THR A 120 13.68 -4.46 1.87
C THR A 120 13.72 -5.38 3.08
N ARG A 121 14.93 -5.73 3.59
CA ARG A 121 15.07 -6.50 4.83
C ARG A 121 14.41 -5.81 6.03
N ILE A 122 14.57 -4.49 6.15
CA ILE A 122 13.91 -3.73 7.24
C ILE A 122 12.39 -3.74 7.07
N ALA A 123 11.89 -3.66 5.84
CA ALA A 123 10.46 -3.62 5.53
C ALA A 123 9.74 -4.96 5.76
N THR A 124 10.42 -6.08 5.52
CA THR A 124 9.85 -7.43 5.66
C THR A 124 10.17 -8.10 6.99
N ALA A 125 11.06 -7.52 7.80
CA ALA A 125 11.39 -8.03 9.12
C ALA A 125 10.13 -8.11 10.01
N GLN A 126 9.80 -9.33 10.44
CA GLN A 126 8.81 -9.54 11.49
C GLN A 126 9.38 -9.05 12.81
N ARG A 127 8.63 -8.18 13.49
CA ARG A 127 8.97 -7.70 14.82
C ARG A 127 7.97 -8.29 15.79
N GLU A 128 8.47 -8.87 16.87
CA GLU A 128 7.61 -9.24 17.98
C GLU A 128 6.97 -7.97 18.54
N GLN A 129 5.64 -7.93 18.50
CA GLN A 129 4.90 -6.88 19.17
C GLN A 129 5.00 -7.12 20.67
N LYS A 130 5.38 -6.07 21.42
CA LYS A 130 5.30 -6.08 22.87
C LYS A 130 3.84 -6.30 23.26
N SER A 131 3.56 -7.49 23.78
CA SER A 131 2.24 -7.83 24.31
C SER A 131 2.20 -7.48 25.80
N PRO A 132 1.06 -6.98 26.31
CA PRO A 132 0.93 -6.68 27.73
C PRO A 132 1.09 -7.95 28.57
N THR A 133 1.64 -7.81 29.78
CA THR A 133 1.72 -8.92 30.72
C THR A 133 0.34 -9.30 31.24
N LEU A 134 0.18 -10.52 31.73
CA LEU A 134 -1.08 -10.96 32.33
C LEU A 134 -1.55 -10.04 33.46
N GLU A 135 -0.61 -9.50 34.23
CA GLU A 135 -0.89 -8.53 35.30
C GLU A 135 -1.42 -7.20 34.75
N GLN A 136 -0.82 -6.68 33.67
CA GLN A 136 -1.29 -5.47 32.99
C GLN A 136 -2.69 -5.68 32.41
N ILE A 137 -2.95 -6.84 31.80
CA ILE A 137 -4.27 -7.21 31.28
C ILE A 137 -5.31 -7.23 32.41
N ARG A 138 -5.02 -7.92 33.51
CA ARG A 138 -5.90 -7.99 34.68
C ARG A 138 -6.17 -6.60 35.26
N TYR A 139 -5.14 -5.79 35.42
CA TYR A 139 -5.25 -4.43 35.94
C TYR A 139 -6.21 -3.59 35.10
N VAL A 140 -6.05 -3.61 33.77
CA VAL A 140 -6.93 -2.87 32.85
C VAL A 140 -8.37 -3.35 32.98
N ILE A 141 -8.63 -4.66 32.86
CA ILE A 141 -9.99 -5.21 32.94
C ILE A 141 -10.68 -4.85 34.26
N MET A 142 -9.95 -4.87 35.38
CA MET A 142 -10.52 -4.52 36.68
C MET A 142 -10.76 -3.03 36.87
N LYS A 143 -9.97 -2.17 36.21
CA LYS A 143 -10.11 -0.70 36.27
C LYS A 143 -11.13 -0.14 35.27
N MET A 144 -11.58 -0.93 34.30
CA MET A 144 -12.63 -0.50 33.37
C MET A 144 -13.95 -0.21 34.10
N PRO A 145 -14.65 0.87 33.74
CA PRO A 145 -15.96 1.18 34.32
C PRO A 145 -16.99 0.10 33.95
N VAL A 146 -18.06 0.02 34.73
CA VAL A 146 -19.13 -1.01 34.59
C VAL A 146 -20.52 -0.45 34.90
N SER A 147 -20.65 0.87 34.89
CA SER A 147 -21.85 1.60 35.28
C SER A 147 -22.91 1.54 34.19
N THR A 148 -22.52 1.49 32.92
CA THR A 148 -23.43 1.36 31.77
C THR A 148 -23.29 0.01 31.07
N ASP A 149 -24.33 -0.38 30.32
CA ASP A 149 -24.30 -1.60 29.53
C ASP A 149 -23.21 -1.58 28.44
N ILE A 150 -22.91 -0.40 27.89
CA ILE A 150 -21.83 -0.20 26.92
C ILE A 150 -20.47 -0.51 27.57
N GLU A 151 -20.26 -0.05 28.80
CA GLU A 151 -19.02 -0.27 29.54
C GLU A 151 -18.83 -1.75 29.89
N ARG A 152 -19.90 -2.41 30.36
CA ARG A 152 -19.89 -3.86 30.64
C ARG A 152 -19.60 -4.68 29.38
N ARG A 153 -20.21 -4.33 28.25
CA ARG A 153 -19.96 -4.95 26.95
C ARG A 153 -18.51 -4.77 26.51
N ASN A 154 -17.97 -3.55 26.56
CA ASN A 154 -16.60 -3.27 26.15
C ASN A 154 -15.59 -4.02 27.03
N ARG A 155 -15.84 -4.11 28.35
CA ARG A 155 -15.02 -4.89 29.29
C ARG A 155 -15.05 -6.39 28.96
N ALA A 156 -16.23 -6.94 28.66
CA ALA A 156 -16.37 -8.34 28.27
C ALA A 156 -15.66 -8.64 26.94
N LEU A 157 -15.78 -7.74 25.95
CA LEU A 157 -15.09 -7.88 24.67
C LEU A 157 -13.56 -7.90 24.85
N ILE A 158 -13.00 -6.97 25.62
CA ILE A 158 -11.56 -6.94 25.88
C ILE A 158 -11.09 -8.21 26.60
N ALA A 159 -11.85 -8.67 27.61
CA ALA A 159 -11.54 -9.91 28.33
C ALA A 159 -11.62 -11.17 27.45
N PHE A 160 -12.41 -11.15 26.37
CA PHE A 160 -12.55 -12.27 25.43
C PHE A 160 -11.48 -12.29 24.34
N THR A 161 -11.00 -11.11 23.90
CA THR A 161 -10.06 -10.99 22.77
C THR A 161 -8.58 -11.10 23.13
N LEU A 162 -8.24 -10.97 24.42
CA LEU A 162 -6.88 -11.03 24.95
C LEU A 162 -6.53 -12.45 25.40
#